data_AF-A0A1L6JBG7-F1
#
_entry.id   AF-A0A1L6JBG7-F1
#
_cell.length_a   1.000
_cell.length_b   1.000
_cell.length_c   1.000
_cell.angle_alpha   90.00
_cell.angle_beta   90.00
_cell.angle_gamma   90.00
#
_symmetry.space_group_name_H-M   'P 1'
#
loop_
_entity.id
_entity.type
_entity.pdbx_description
1 polymer ?
#
loop_
_entity_poly.entity_id
_entity_poly.type
_entity_poly.pdbx_seq_one_letter_code
_entity_poly.pdbx_strand_id
1 'polypeptide(L)'
;MFVQPLAAALGVAARDRASLTICDLTQSYSPAGGGGISTYLREKRDYVLNHTPHQLLQIVPGPEDRVTVNGRHIFAEVGAEPVRGSPNYRFILRTDAVRDLLEHYRPDIIESLCPWVLPWTAINHRRDFPATTLVAGYRTDFPNAHVHRVVEAKAGNLAARFMRMLAYGYAEITYREFDRVYTLS
;
A
#
# COMPACT_ATOMS: atom_id res chain seq x y z
N MET A 1 11.31 -5.64 -13.69
CA MET A 1 11.25 -4.70 -14.82
C MET A 1 9.90 -4.94 -15.45
N PHE A 2 8.98 -3.97 -15.33
CA PHE A 2 7.59 -4.13 -15.78
C PHE A 2 7.55 -4.54 -17.26
N VAL A 3 6.73 -5.54 -17.59
CA VAL A 3 6.76 -6.25 -18.90
C VAL A 3 6.11 -5.42 -20.03
N GLN A 4 5.68 -4.20 -19.76
CA GLN A 4 5.39 -3.18 -20.76
C GLN A 4 6.33 -2.01 -20.56
N PRO A 5 6.82 -1.36 -21.63
CA PRO A 5 7.58 -0.14 -21.46
C PRO A 5 6.70 0.83 -20.67
N LEU A 6 7.28 1.44 -19.63
CA LEU A 6 6.75 2.54 -18.83
C LEU A 6 6.37 3.79 -19.70
N ALA A 7 6.38 3.64 -21.03
CA ALA A 7 6.37 4.66 -22.06
C ALA A 7 5.03 4.77 -22.81
N ALA A 8 3.96 4.13 -22.34
CA ALA A 8 2.64 4.26 -22.98
C ALA A 8 1.50 4.49 -21.98
N ALA A 9 1.70 5.44 -21.06
CA ALA A 9 0.58 6.18 -20.50
C ALA A 9 0.68 7.60 -21.04
N LEU A 10 -0.23 7.94 -21.95
CA LEU A 10 -0.44 9.28 -22.47
C LEU A 10 -0.36 10.30 -21.33
N GLY A 11 0.72 11.07 -21.36
CA GLY A 11 0.82 12.36 -20.70
C GLY A 11 0.73 12.32 -19.17
N VAL A 12 1.74 12.92 -18.57
CA VAL A 12 1.45 14.08 -17.73
C VAL A 12 0.65 15.08 -18.59
N ALA A 13 -0.61 14.77 -18.92
CA ALA A 13 -1.56 15.73 -19.44
C ALA A 13 -1.56 16.85 -18.40
N ALA A 14 -1.31 18.08 -18.84
CA ALA A 14 -1.13 19.25 -18.00
C ALA A 14 -2.05 19.15 -16.78
N ARG A 15 -1.47 18.89 -15.60
CA ARG A 15 -2.26 18.63 -14.39
C ARG A 15 -3.18 19.82 -14.21
N ASP A 16 -4.48 19.59 -14.38
CA ASP A 16 -5.46 20.55 -13.93
C ASP A 16 -5.19 20.78 -12.45
N ARG A 17 -5.09 22.05 -12.01
CA ARG A 17 -4.77 22.37 -10.62
C ARG A 17 -5.80 21.79 -9.65
N ALA A 18 -6.99 21.43 -10.14
CA ALA A 18 -8.04 20.77 -9.36
C ALA A 18 -7.92 19.24 -9.29
N SER A 19 -7.06 18.59 -10.09
CA SER A 19 -6.89 17.13 -10.12
C SER A 19 -5.64 16.70 -9.35
N LEU A 20 -5.79 15.67 -8.51
CA LEU A 20 -4.73 15.07 -7.70
C LEU A 20 -4.51 13.64 -8.17
N THR A 21 -3.29 13.14 -8.03
CA THR A 21 -2.97 11.72 -8.16
C THR A 21 -2.92 11.09 -6.77
N ILE A 22 -3.87 10.19 -6.51
CA ILE A 22 -3.98 9.45 -5.25
C ILE A 22 -3.37 8.06 -5.46
N CYS A 23 -2.48 7.63 -4.58
CA CYS A 23 -1.85 6.31 -4.62
C CYS A 23 -2.29 5.46 -3.43
N ASP A 24 -2.96 4.33 -3.68
CA ASP A 24 -3.16 3.29 -2.68
C ASP A 24 -1.95 2.35 -2.69
N LEU A 25 -1.33 2.13 -1.53
CA LEU A 25 -0.16 1.26 -1.38
C LEU A 25 -0.44 0.18 -0.33
N THR A 26 -0.46 -1.09 -0.74
CA THR A 26 -0.79 -2.19 0.18
C THR A 26 -0.12 -3.52 -0.14
N GLN A 27 0.09 -4.31 0.91
CA GLN A 27 0.43 -5.74 0.84
C GLN A 27 -0.81 -6.65 0.96
N SER A 28 -1.92 -6.11 1.44
CA SER A 28 -3.08 -6.89 1.87
C SER A 28 -4.09 -7.09 0.74
N TYR A 29 -3.60 -7.28 -0.49
CA TYR A 29 -4.43 -7.51 -1.67
C TYR A 29 -4.57 -9.01 -1.96
N SER A 30 -5.80 -9.41 -2.24
CA SER A 30 -6.12 -10.73 -2.79
C SER A 30 -6.91 -10.59 -4.10
N PRO A 31 -6.46 -11.22 -5.20
CA PRO A 31 -7.15 -11.18 -6.49
C PRO A 31 -8.55 -11.80 -6.44
N ALA A 32 -8.80 -12.74 -5.52
CA ALA A 32 -10.07 -13.41 -5.35
C ALA A 32 -11.17 -12.51 -4.72
N GLY A 33 -10.85 -11.27 -4.35
CA GLY A 33 -11.83 -10.25 -3.95
C GLY A 33 -12.52 -10.45 -2.60
N GLY A 34 -12.20 -11.50 -1.84
CA GLY A 34 -12.83 -11.79 -0.55
C GLY A 34 -12.28 -11.01 0.66
N GLY A 35 -11.16 -10.28 0.50
CA GLY A 35 -10.52 -9.53 1.59
C GLY A 35 -11.05 -8.10 1.73
N GLY A 36 -11.16 -7.60 2.96
CA GLY A 36 -11.67 -6.24 3.23
C GLY A 36 -10.89 -5.12 2.52
N ILE A 37 -9.58 -5.28 2.34
CA ILE A 37 -8.76 -4.34 1.57
C ILE A 37 -9.05 -4.42 0.07
N SER A 38 -9.18 -5.61 -0.51
CA SER A 38 -9.56 -5.75 -1.92
C SER A 38 -10.91 -5.10 -2.22
N THR A 39 -11.90 -5.28 -1.33
CA THR A 39 -13.18 -4.58 -1.42
C THR A 39 -12.99 -3.07 -1.30
N TYR A 40 -12.26 -2.59 -0.28
CA TYR A 40 -12.00 -1.15 -0.11
C TYR A 40 -11.36 -0.51 -1.34
N LEU A 41 -10.33 -1.14 -1.94
CA LEU A 41 -9.68 -0.65 -3.14
C LEU A 41 -10.65 -0.56 -4.33
N ARG A 42 -11.54 -1.54 -4.50
CA ARG A 42 -12.54 -1.54 -5.56
C ARG A 42 -13.59 -0.44 -5.36
N GLU A 43 -14.17 -0.35 -4.17
CA GLU A 43 -15.20 0.66 -3.87
C GLU A 43 -14.61 2.08 -3.94
N LYS A 44 -13.36 2.27 -3.44
CA LYS A 44 -12.64 3.54 -3.56
C LYS A 44 -12.38 3.91 -5.01
N ARG A 45 -11.94 2.95 -5.84
CA ARG A 45 -11.75 3.16 -7.28
C ARG A 45 -13.05 3.65 -7.92
N ASP A 46 -14.15 2.93 -7.70
CA ASP A 46 -15.43 3.26 -8.32
C ASP A 46 -15.92 4.64 -7.85
N TYR A 47 -15.72 4.99 -6.58
CA TYR A 47 -16.01 6.32 -6.07
C TYR A 47 -15.16 7.40 -6.72
N VAL A 48 -13.83 7.28 -6.71
CA VAL A 48 -12.89 8.28 -7.24
C VAL A 48 -13.13 8.52 -8.72
N LEU A 49 -13.33 7.46 -9.51
CA LEU A 49 -13.53 7.57 -10.96
C LEU A 49 -14.88 8.18 -11.31
N ASN A 50 -15.95 7.87 -10.56
CA ASN A 50 -17.29 8.35 -10.90
C ASN A 50 -17.64 9.72 -10.30
N HIS A 51 -16.98 10.13 -9.22
CA HIS A 51 -17.42 11.30 -8.43
C HIS A 51 -16.36 12.40 -8.27
N THR A 52 -15.15 12.21 -8.80
CA THR A 52 -14.06 13.20 -8.65
C THR A 52 -13.30 13.35 -9.96
N PRO A 53 -12.51 14.43 -10.16
CA PRO A 53 -11.61 14.58 -11.30
C PRO A 53 -10.24 13.92 -11.09
N HIS A 54 -10.01 13.25 -9.95
CA HIS A 54 -8.70 12.76 -9.54
C HIS A 54 -8.24 11.51 -10.29
N GLN A 55 -6.93 11.30 -10.36
CA GLN A 55 -6.33 10.06 -10.83
C GLN A 55 -6.11 9.11 -9.65
N LEU A 56 -6.22 7.81 -9.90
CA LEU A 56 -6.02 6.78 -8.90
C LEU A 56 -4.97 5.77 -9.36
N LEU A 57 -3.86 5.71 -8.64
CA LEU A 57 -2.84 4.67 -8.71
C LEU A 57 -3.10 3.66 -7.58
N GLN A 58 -3.11 2.36 -7.88
CA GLN A 58 -3.18 1.31 -6.87
C GLN A 58 -2.02 0.36 -7.07
N ILE A 59 -1.10 0.35 -6.09
CA ILE A 59 0.07 -0.52 -6.08
C ILE A 59 -0.22 -1.70 -5.15
N VAL A 60 -0.26 -2.89 -5.71
CA VAL A 60 -0.61 -4.13 -5.02
C VAL A 60 0.40 -5.24 -5.35
N PRO A 61 0.50 -6.29 -4.53
CA PRO A 61 1.24 -7.49 -4.91
C PRO A 61 0.53 -8.25 -6.04
N GLY A 62 1.31 -8.77 -6.99
CA GLY A 62 0.85 -9.63 -8.06
C GLY A 62 1.80 -10.80 -8.35
N PRO A 63 1.41 -11.73 -9.24
CA PRO A 63 2.28 -12.83 -9.66
C PRO A 63 3.50 -12.37 -10.45
N GLU A 64 3.40 -11.23 -11.12
CA GLU A 64 4.43 -10.65 -11.98
C GLU A 64 4.30 -9.11 -11.96
N ASP A 65 5.35 -8.43 -12.43
CA ASP A 65 5.33 -6.98 -12.61
C ASP A 65 4.40 -6.61 -13.77
N ARG A 66 3.25 -6.01 -13.49
CA ARG A 66 2.28 -5.60 -14.52
C ARG A 66 1.64 -4.27 -14.18
N VAL A 67 1.53 -3.38 -15.16
CA VAL A 67 0.79 -2.12 -15.02
C VAL A 67 -0.34 -2.10 -16.03
N THR A 68 -1.56 -1.89 -15.57
CA THR A 68 -2.74 -1.70 -16.40
C THR A 68 -3.25 -0.27 -16.26
N VAL A 69 -3.40 0.45 -17.37
CA VAL A 69 -3.90 1.83 -17.38
C VAL A 69 -5.28 1.86 -18.05
N ASN A 70 -6.29 2.29 -17.31
CA ASN A 70 -7.67 2.41 -17.75
C ASN A 70 -8.19 3.84 -17.46
N GLY A 71 -7.95 4.76 -18.41
CA GLY A 71 -8.29 6.17 -18.22
C GLY A 71 -7.53 6.79 -17.05
N ARG A 72 -8.26 7.22 -16.00
CA ARG A 72 -7.70 7.83 -14.79
C ARG A 72 -7.28 6.80 -13.72
N HIS A 73 -7.46 5.51 -13.97
CA HIS A 73 -7.06 4.43 -13.07
C HIS A 73 -5.79 3.73 -13.57
N ILE A 74 -4.82 3.60 -12.68
CA ILE A 74 -3.56 2.91 -12.91
C ILE A 74 -3.47 1.80 -11.87
N PHE A 75 -3.44 0.56 -12.32
CA PHE A 75 -3.34 -0.62 -11.46
C PHE A 75 -1.98 -1.26 -11.66
N ALA A 76 -1.11 -1.15 -10.66
CA ALA A 76 0.26 -1.63 -10.70
C ALA A 76 0.42 -2.84 -9.77
N GLU A 77 0.62 -4.00 -10.38
CA GLU A 77 0.96 -5.25 -9.72
C GLU A 77 2.48 -5.38 -9.65
N VAL A 78 3.02 -5.48 -8.44
CA VAL A 78 4.44 -5.74 -8.20
C VAL A 78 4.64 -7.24 -7.96
N GLY A 79 5.49 -7.87 -8.77
CA GLY A 79 5.78 -9.29 -8.68
C GLY A 79 6.31 -9.68 -7.30
N ALA A 80 5.59 -10.58 -6.64
CA ALA A 80 5.85 -11.01 -5.27
C ALA A 80 5.47 -12.49 -5.06
N GLU A 81 6.21 -13.16 -4.18
CA GLU A 81 5.96 -14.57 -3.85
C GLU A 81 4.71 -14.75 -2.96
N PRO A 82 3.99 -15.89 -3.08
CA PRO A 82 2.88 -16.21 -2.19
C PRO A 82 3.32 -16.33 -0.73
N VAL A 83 2.46 -15.88 0.18
CA VAL A 83 2.67 -16.04 1.63
C VAL A 83 2.45 -17.50 2.01
N ARG A 84 3.43 -18.10 2.72
CA ARG A 84 3.33 -19.49 3.20
C ARG A 84 2.08 -19.66 4.08
N GLY A 85 1.20 -20.58 3.70
CA GLY A 85 -0.06 -20.83 4.40
C GLY A 85 -1.19 -19.83 4.07
N SER A 86 -0.98 -18.95 3.10
CA SER A 86 -1.96 -17.97 2.64
C SER A 86 -1.79 -17.71 1.13
N PRO A 87 -2.06 -18.72 0.27
CA PRO A 87 -1.73 -18.69 -1.15
C PRO A 87 -2.43 -17.57 -1.94
N ASN A 88 -3.53 -17.04 -1.41
CA ASN A 88 -4.28 -15.92 -1.98
C ASN A 88 -3.64 -14.55 -1.71
N TYR A 89 -2.57 -14.51 -0.91
CA TYR A 89 -1.82 -13.31 -0.56
C TYR A 89 -0.38 -13.47 -0.98
N ARG A 90 0.23 -12.35 -1.32
CA ARG A 90 1.62 -12.23 -1.76
C ARG A 90 2.27 -11.08 -1.00
N PHE A 91 3.59 -11.10 -0.88
CA PHE A 91 4.30 -10.12 -0.05
C PHE A 91 5.46 -9.47 -0.81
N ILE A 92 5.32 -8.19 -1.11
CA ILE A 92 6.33 -7.41 -1.83
C ILE A 92 7.52 -7.19 -0.91
N LEU A 93 8.67 -7.78 -1.27
CA LEU A 93 9.97 -7.45 -0.68
C LEU A 93 10.79 -6.51 -1.57
N ARG A 94 10.40 -6.39 -2.85
CA ARG A 94 11.03 -5.55 -3.87
C ARG A 94 10.60 -4.10 -3.75
N THR A 95 11.07 -3.42 -2.70
CA THR A 95 10.75 -2.02 -2.42
C THR A 95 11.31 -1.06 -3.46
N ASP A 96 12.35 -1.46 -4.17
CA ASP A 96 12.90 -0.77 -5.34
C ASP A 96 11.86 -0.62 -6.45
N ALA A 97 11.16 -1.70 -6.81
CA ALA A 97 10.12 -1.65 -7.84
C ALA A 97 8.95 -0.74 -7.44
N VAL A 98 8.59 -0.72 -6.15
CA VAL A 98 7.58 0.21 -5.62
C VAL A 98 8.08 1.66 -5.69
N ARG A 99 9.34 1.91 -5.32
CA ARG A 99 9.95 3.24 -5.41
C ARG A 99 9.95 3.75 -6.85
N ASP A 100 10.33 2.92 -7.81
CA ASP A 100 10.35 3.28 -9.23
C ASP A 100 8.94 3.70 -9.73
N LEU A 101 7.89 2.99 -9.30
CA LEU A 101 6.50 3.36 -9.59
C LEU A 101 6.12 4.70 -8.96
N LEU A 102 6.45 4.92 -7.69
CA LEU A 102 6.14 6.18 -7.00
C LEU A 102 6.90 7.36 -7.62
N GLU A 103 8.18 7.17 -7.95
CA GLU A 103 9.01 8.16 -8.67
C GLU A 103 8.47 8.46 -10.06
N HIS A 104 7.96 7.46 -10.78
CA HIS A 104 7.40 7.69 -12.10
C HIS A 104 6.06 8.45 -12.05
N TYR A 105 5.13 8.03 -11.18
CA TYR A 105 3.79 8.61 -11.14
C TYR A 105 3.65 9.85 -10.25
N ARG A 106 4.61 10.09 -9.35
CA ARG A 106 4.71 11.28 -8.48
C ARG A 106 3.37 11.62 -7.80
N PRO A 107 2.77 10.69 -7.02
CA PRO A 107 1.46 10.91 -6.43
C PRO A 107 1.46 12.11 -5.47
N ASP A 108 0.36 12.84 -5.44
CA ASP A 108 0.14 13.95 -4.51
C ASP A 108 -0.23 13.44 -3.12
N ILE A 109 -0.90 12.28 -3.06
CA ILE A 109 -1.29 11.59 -1.83
C ILE A 109 -0.89 10.12 -1.93
N ILE A 110 -0.19 9.60 -0.92
CA ILE A 110 0.02 8.15 -0.74
C ILE A 110 -0.77 7.70 0.48
N GLU A 111 -1.76 6.83 0.24
CA GLU A 111 -2.47 6.11 1.27
C GLU A 111 -1.82 4.74 1.51
N SER A 112 -1.15 4.56 2.65
CA SER A 112 -0.61 3.27 3.07
C SER A 112 -1.65 2.47 3.85
N LEU A 113 -1.97 1.27 3.37
CA LEU A 113 -2.99 0.39 3.95
C LEU A 113 -2.39 -0.85 4.61
N CYS A 114 -1.09 -0.85 4.91
CA CYS A 114 -0.44 -1.98 5.57
C CYS A 114 0.66 -1.50 6.54
N PRO A 115 0.92 -2.22 7.64
CA PRO A 115 1.89 -1.81 8.65
C PRO A 115 3.26 -2.49 8.49
N TRP A 116 3.64 -2.91 7.28
CA TRP A 116 4.87 -3.71 7.07
C TRP A 116 5.99 -2.87 6.46
N VAL A 117 6.66 -3.37 5.42
CA VAL A 117 7.78 -2.66 4.78
C VAL A 117 7.34 -1.47 3.91
N LEU A 118 6.14 -1.51 3.31
CA LEU A 118 5.70 -0.49 2.34
C LEU A 118 5.50 0.93 2.91
N PRO A 119 5.03 1.14 4.16
CA PRO A 119 5.06 2.45 4.80
C PRO A 119 6.42 3.13 4.70
N TRP A 120 7.51 2.40 4.92
CA TRP A 120 8.87 2.95 4.83
C TRP A 120 9.22 3.36 3.41
N THR A 121 8.74 2.65 2.39
CA THR A 121 8.89 3.08 0.99
C THR A 121 8.14 4.39 0.72
N ALA A 122 6.94 4.56 1.26
CA ALA A 122 6.17 5.80 1.12
C ALA A 122 6.83 6.97 1.88
N ILE A 123 7.31 6.72 3.11
CA ILE A 123 8.03 7.70 3.93
C ILE A 123 9.30 8.17 3.20
N ASN A 124 10.08 7.24 2.66
CA ASN A 124 11.28 7.58 1.90
C ASN A 124 10.94 8.38 0.63
N HIS A 125 9.88 8.01 -0.10
CA HIS A 125 9.41 8.79 -1.24
C HIS A 125 9.06 10.24 -0.85
N ARG A 126 8.35 10.46 0.26
CA ARG A 126 8.03 11.82 0.76
C ARG A 126 9.28 12.62 1.13
N ARG A 127 10.37 11.98 1.58
CA ARG A 127 11.64 12.68 1.86
C ARG A 127 12.25 13.25 0.59
N ASP A 128 12.21 12.49 -0.50
CA ASP A 128 12.67 12.94 -1.82
C ASP A 128 11.69 13.94 -2.45
N PHE A 129 10.41 13.83 -2.08
CA PHE A 129 9.33 14.64 -2.64
C PHE A 129 8.43 15.24 -1.56
N PRO A 130 8.87 16.36 -0.95
CA PRO A 130 8.23 16.93 0.23
C PRO A 130 6.78 17.39 0.04
N ALA A 131 6.26 17.47 -1.18
CA ALA A 131 4.88 17.85 -1.45
C ALA A 131 3.86 16.69 -1.30
N THR A 132 4.32 15.43 -1.28
CA THR A 132 3.43 14.25 -1.29
C THR A 132 2.82 13.96 0.08
N THR A 133 1.54 14.19 0.28
CA THR A 133 0.86 13.91 1.56
C THR A 133 0.80 12.42 1.87
N LEU A 134 1.11 12.02 3.10
CA LEU A 134 1.04 10.64 3.56
C LEU A 134 -0.18 10.41 4.46
N VAL A 135 -1.01 9.43 4.11
CA VAL A 135 -2.16 9.00 4.90
C VAL A 135 -2.02 7.51 5.24
N ALA A 136 -2.28 7.12 6.49
CA ALA A 136 -2.26 5.72 6.89
C ALA A 136 -3.65 5.23 7.30
N GLY A 137 -4.10 4.15 6.67
CA GLY A 137 -5.25 3.37 7.15
C GLY A 137 -4.78 2.25 8.07
N TYR A 138 -5.05 2.35 9.38
CA TYR A 138 -4.77 1.28 10.33
C TYR A 138 -5.91 0.27 10.32
N ARG A 139 -5.74 -0.80 9.53
CA ARG A 139 -6.81 -1.77 9.19
C ARG A 139 -6.76 -3.08 9.97
N THR A 140 -5.63 -3.36 10.60
CA THR A 140 -5.46 -4.55 11.42
C THR A 140 -4.57 -4.20 12.59
N ASP A 141 -5.01 -4.59 13.78
CA ASP A 141 -4.18 -4.58 14.97
C ASP A 141 -3.10 -5.67 14.87
N PHE A 142 -2.11 -5.43 14.01
CA PHE A 142 -1.07 -6.40 13.69
C PHE A 142 -0.21 -6.80 14.90
N PRO A 143 0.06 -5.94 15.92
CA PRO A 143 0.76 -6.36 17.14
C PRO A 143 0.03 -7.49 17.86
N ASN A 144 -1.30 -7.48 17.89
CA ASN A 144 -2.07 -8.58 18.48
C ASN A 144 -2.31 -9.72 17.47
N ALA A 145 -2.86 -9.41 16.29
CA ALA A 145 -3.35 -10.40 15.33
C ALA A 145 -2.23 -11.25 14.70
N HIS A 146 -1.09 -10.61 14.37
CA HIS A 146 0.00 -11.23 13.63
C HIS A 146 1.24 -11.50 14.48
N VAL A 147 1.48 -10.72 15.53
CA VAL A 147 2.67 -10.90 16.39
C VAL A 147 2.32 -11.69 17.64
N HIS A 148 1.50 -11.15 18.55
CA HIS A 148 1.20 -11.79 19.84
C HIS A 148 0.69 -13.22 19.67
N ARG A 149 -0.39 -13.39 18.89
CA ARG A 149 -1.04 -14.70 18.69
C ARG A 149 -0.08 -15.76 18.15
N VAL A 150 0.79 -15.37 17.22
CA VAL A 150 1.73 -16.30 16.55
C VAL A 150 2.90 -16.65 17.46
N VAL A 151 3.44 -15.66 18.18
CA VAL A 151 4.56 -15.87 19.11
C VAL A 151 4.09 -16.67 20.32
N GLU A 152 2.91 -16.40 20.85
CA GLU A 152 2.33 -17.13 21.98
C GLU A 152 2.23 -18.63 21.67
N ALA A 153 1.72 -18.98 20.49
CA ALA A 153 1.57 -20.36 20.04
C ALA A 153 2.92 -21.11 19.86
N LYS A 154 4.04 -20.39 19.72
CA LYS A 154 5.36 -20.99 19.43
C LYS A 154 6.36 -20.89 20.57
N ALA A 155 6.29 -19.84 21.38
CA ALA A 155 7.32 -19.44 22.33
C ALA A 155 6.75 -18.99 23.69
N GLY A 156 5.43 -19.11 23.89
CA GLY A 156 4.76 -18.81 25.16
C GLY A 156 4.46 -17.33 25.39
N ASN A 157 3.67 -17.07 26.44
CA ASN A 157 3.05 -15.78 26.72
C ASN A 157 4.06 -14.65 27.02
N LEU A 158 5.14 -14.94 27.76
CA LEU A 158 6.13 -13.91 28.10
C LEU A 158 6.80 -13.33 26.84
N ALA A 159 7.25 -14.21 25.94
CA ALA A 159 7.80 -13.81 24.66
C ALA A 159 6.77 -13.07 23.80
N ALA A 160 5.51 -13.53 23.78
CA ALA A 160 4.44 -12.90 23.02
C ALA A 160 4.15 -11.47 23.48
N ARG A 161 4.09 -11.24 24.80
CA ARG A 161 3.88 -9.91 25.38
C ARG A 161 5.03 -8.96 25.04
N PHE A 162 6.28 -9.45 25.14
CA PHE A 162 7.45 -8.66 24.78
C PHE A 162 7.46 -8.29 23.30
N MET A 163 7.25 -9.26 22.40
CA MET A 163 7.21 -9.03 20.95
C MET A 163 6.05 -8.11 20.55
N ARG A 164 4.89 -8.23 21.21
CA ARG A 164 3.78 -7.30 21.02
C ARG A 164 4.15 -5.87 21.40
N MET A 165 4.85 -5.67 22.52
CA MET A 165 5.33 -4.35 22.92
C MET A 165 6.27 -3.75 21.87
N LEU A 166 7.20 -4.54 21.34
CA LEU A 166 8.08 -4.09 20.25
C LEU A 166 7.29 -3.74 18.98
N ALA A 167 6.29 -4.55 18.63
CA ALA A 167 5.43 -4.29 17.47
C ALA A 167 4.62 -2.99 17.64
N TYR A 168 4.15 -2.69 18.85
CA TYR A 168 3.53 -1.40 19.14
C TYR A 168 4.51 -0.23 19.03
N GLY A 169 5.73 -0.36 19.57
CA GLY A 169 6.76 0.67 19.41
C GLY A 169 7.12 0.91 17.94
N TYR A 170 7.21 -0.16 17.14
CA TYR A 170 7.39 -0.05 15.70
C TYR A 170 6.20 0.65 15.01
N ALA A 171 4.96 0.32 15.38
CA ALA A 171 3.78 0.98 14.86
C ALA A 171 3.80 2.48 15.19
N GLU A 172 4.12 2.84 16.43
CA GLU A 172 4.23 4.22 16.89
C GLU A 172 5.27 5.00 16.07
N ILE A 173 6.48 4.45 15.89
CA ILE A 173 7.54 5.08 15.10
C ILE A 173 7.10 5.25 13.64
N THR A 174 6.52 4.21 13.04
CA THR A 174 6.16 4.22 11.62
C THR A 174 5.00 5.17 11.34
N TYR A 175 3.93 5.11 12.14
CA TYR A 175 2.70 5.87 11.90
C TYR A 175 2.82 7.35 12.29
N ARG A 176 3.81 7.73 13.11
CA ARG A 176 4.12 9.15 13.41
C ARG A 176 4.62 9.95 12.21
N GLU A 177 5.16 9.28 11.20
CA GLU A 177 5.65 9.93 9.97
C GLU A 177 4.51 10.31 9.01
N PHE A 178 3.26 9.90 9.29
CA PHE A 178 2.10 10.16 8.43
C PHE A 178 1.38 11.44 8.85
N ASP A 179 0.96 12.23 7.84
CA ASP A 179 0.21 13.48 8.06
C ASP A 179 -1.16 13.21 8.69
N ARG A 180 -1.79 12.06 8.35
CA ARG A 180 -3.04 11.59 8.94
C ARG A 180 -3.05 10.08 9.10
N VAL A 181 -3.64 9.62 10.21
CA VAL A 181 -3.91 8.21 10.49
C VAL A 181 -5.39 8.06 10.78
N TYR A 182 -6.03 7.06 10.18
CA TYR A 182 -7.43 6.73 10.47
C TYR A 182 -7.60 5.23 10.72
N THR A 183 -8.62 4.90 11.51
CA THR A 183 -9.07 3.53 11.80
C THR A 183 -10.52 3.41 11.36
N LEU A 184 -10.96 2.21 10.95
CA LEU A 184 -12.40 1.96 10.83
C LEU A 184 -12.95 1.53 12.19
N SER A 185 -14.04 2.17 12.62
CA SER A 185 -14.82 1.82 13.81
C SER A 185 -15.87 0.78 13.51
#